data_AF-A0A426ZVB0-F1
#
_entry.id   AF-A0A426ZVB0-F1
#
_cell.length_a   1.000
_cell.length_b   1.000
_cell.length_c   1.000
_cell.angle_alpha   90.00
_cell.angle_beta   90.00
_cell.angle_gamma   90.00
#
_symmetry.space_group_name_H-M   'P 1'
#
loop_
_entity.id
_entity.type
_entity.pdbx_description
1 polymer ?
#
loop_
_entity_poly.entity_id
_entity_poly.type
_entity_poly.pdbx_seq_one_letter_code
_entity_poly.pdbx_strand_id
1 'polypeptide(L)'
;MHDPEKIQMLNGERVPRKILGAIPHDLGLNDPWYQVNAYVLHDINRWKDLNPKFVLQVYRDVVVTGNRSFAKAVWPSVYIAMAYMDQFDNDKDGMIENEGIPDQTYDMWSVAGVSAYSGGLWTPEAWTPDGQYRSLQYMRPLAIWAMQWALAPPKLHKEELEADWKGKAQMPHLEFSQIASFLKLPKEKESKSIVRVIYEIAREKLWK
;
A
#
# COMPACT_ATOMS: atom_id res chain seq x y z
N MET A 1 -3.11 9.43 -19.29
CA MET A 1 -2.29 9.87 -20.45
C MET A 1 -1.29 8.76 -20.75
N HIS A 2 -1.39 8.17 -21.93
CA HIS A 2 -0.45 7.19 -22.47
C HIS A 2 0.20 7.87 -23.67
N ASP A 3 1.53 7.87 -23.70
CA ASP A 3 2.31 8.39 -24.83
C ASP A 3 3.36 7.35 -25.21
N PRO A 4 3.09 6.52 -26.23
CA PRO A 4 4.00 5.47 -26.67
C PRO A 4 5.16 5.99 -27.54
N GLU A 5 5.27 7.31 -27.77
CA GLU A 5 6.38 7.87 -28.55
C GLU A 5 7.73 7.42 -27.98
N LYS A 6 8.63 6.94 -28.84
CA LYS A 6 9.94 6.46 -28.40
C LYS A 6 10.94 7.60 -28.26
N ILE A 7 11.38 7.84 -27.04
CA ILE A 7 12.49 8.75 -26.72
C ILE A 7 13.80 7.99 -26.53
N GLN A 8 14.92 8.68 -26.72
CA GLN A 8 16.25 8.11 -26.51
C GLN A 8 16.74 8.43 -25.10
N MET A 9 17.10 7.39 -24.35
CA MET A 9 17.75 7.48 -23.04
C MET A 9 19.22 7.87 -23.20
N LEU A 10 19.87 8.33 -22.13
CA LEU A 10 21.29 8.70 -22.15
C LEU A 10 22.21 7.52 -22.52
N ASN A 11 21.83 6.30 -22.16
CA ASN A 11 22.54 5.07 -22.53
C ASN A 11 22.36 4.67 -24.02
N GLY A 12 21.59 5.45 -24.80
CA GLY A 12 21.31 5.23 -26.21
C GLY A 12 20.08 4.38 -26.52
N GLU A 13 19.47 3.73 -25.51
CA GLU A 13 18.28 2.91 -25.67
C GLU A 13 17.06 3.74 -26.06
N ARG A 14 16.15 3.16 -26.86
CA ARG A 14 14.88 3.80 -27.24
C ARG A 14 13.69 3.14 -26.56
N VAL A 15 13.12 3.82 -25.57
CA VAL A 15 11.99 3.34 -24.77
C VAL A 15 10.75 4.22 -24.99
N PRO A 16 9.52 3.70 -24.75
CA PRO A 16 8.32 4.53 -24.76
C PRO A 16 8.42 5.66 -23.72
N ARG A 17 8.05 6.88 -24.08
CA ARG A 17 8.06 8.03 -23.17
C ARG A 17 7.20 7.79 -21.94
N LYS A 18 5.98 7.25 -22.15
CA LYS A 18 5.00 7.06 -21.07
C LYS A 18 4.10 5.85 -21.28
N ILE A 19 4.30 4.83 -20.45
CA ILE A 19 3.47 3.63 -20.42
C ILE A 19 2.21 3.87 -19.57
N LEU A 20 1.08 3.27 -19.94
CA LEU A 20 -0.14 3.32 -19.14
C LEU A 20 0.10 2.66 -17.77
N GLY A 21 -0.30 3.33 -16.70
CA GLY A 21 -0.16 2.84 -15.32
C GLY A 21 1.15 3.17 -14.62
N ALA A 22 2.24 3.42 -15.35
CA ALA A 22 3.42 4.07 -14.77
C ALA A 22 3.11 5.53 -14.41
N ILE A 23 3.53 6.03 -13.26
CA ILE A 23 3.44 7.44 -12.90
C ILE A 23 4.60 8.19 -13.56
N PRO A 24 4.36 9.37 -14.17
CA PRO A 24 5.43 10.15 -14.76
C PRO A 24 6.39 10.69 -13.68
N HIS A 25 7.68 10.78 -14.01
CA HIS A 25 8.71 11.37 -13.15
C HIS A 25 8.51 12.88 -13.00
N ASP A 26 8.19 13.55 -14.11
CA ASP A 26 7.98 14.99 -14.19
C ASP A 26 6.88 15.33 -15.19
N LEU A 27 6.39 16.57 -15.13
CA LEU A 27 5.32 17.05 -16.00
C LEU A 27 5.81 17.57 -17.35
N GLY A 28 7.07 17.33 -17.72
CA GLY A 28 7.65 17.77 -18.98
C GLY A 28 8.43 19.07 -18.89
N LEU A 29 9.26 19.31 -19.91
CA LEU A 29 10.08 20.51 -20.08
C LEU A 29 9.67 21.30 -21.33
N ASN A 30 9.49 20.63 -22.47
CA ASN A 30 9.21 21.29 -23.75
C ASN A 30 7.74 21.71 -23.89
N ASP A 31 6.81 20.83 -23.52
CA ASP A 31 5.36 21.10 -23.53
C ASP A 31 4.75 20.53 -22.24
N PRO A 32 4.83 21.28 -21.12
CA PRO A 32 4.38 20.79 -19.83
C PRO A 32 2.93 20.31 -19.85
N TRP A 33 2.61 19.32 -19.03
CA TRP A 33 1.30 18.64 -18.94
C TRP A 33 0.89 17.80 -20.14
N TYR A 34 1.43 18.05 -21.34
CA TYR A 34 1.16 17.29 -22.56
C TYR A 34 2.28 16.31 -22.91
N GLN A 35 3.54 16.75 -22.82
CA GLN A 35 4.75 15.95 -23.04
C GLN A 35 5.48 15.71 -21.71
N VAL A 36 4.90 14.85 -20.88
CA VAL A 36 5.48 14.43 -19.58
C VAL A 36 6.76 13.60 -19.76
N ASN A 37 7.53 13.40 -18.68
CA ASN A 37 8.80 12.65 -18.69
C ASN A 37 9.86 13.28 -19.61
N ALA A 38 10.32 14.48 -19.25
CA ALA A 38 11.50 15.10 -19.88
C ALA A 38 12.82 14.51 -19.36
N TYR A 39 12.82 13.86 -18.20
CA TYR A 39 13.98 13.13 -17.70
C TYR A 39 14.37 11.96 -18.62
N VAL A 40 15.65 11.88 -18.99
CA VAL A 40 16.16 10.90 -19.97
C VAL A 40 17.37 10.09 -19.49
N LEU A 41 17.77 10.21 -18.21
CA LEU A 41 18.92 9.47 -17.71
C LEU A 41 18.62 7.96 -17.63
N HIS A 42 17.42 7.60 -17.20
CA HIS A 42 16.93 6.22 -17.06
C HIS A 42 15.50 6.07 -17.57
N ASP A 43 15.09 4.84 -17.89
CA ASP A 43 13.69 4.53 -18.17
C ASP A 43 12.85 4.59 -16.88
N ILE A 44 12.20 5.74 -16.67
CA ILE A 44 11.40 5.99 -15.48
C ILE A 44 10.13 5.13 -15.42
N ASN A 45 9.68 4.54 -16.54
CA ASN A 45 8.49 3.69 -16.52
C ASN A 45 8.71 2.44 -15.64
N ARG A 46 9.97 2.08 -15.38
CA ARG A 46 10.36 0.94 -14.55
C ARG A 46 10.60 1.29 -13.09
N TRP A 47 10.51 2.56 -12.71
CA TRP A 47 10.88 2.98 -11.36
C TRP A 47 9.93 2.42 -10.30
N LYS A 48 10.51 1.89 -9.21
CA LYS A 48 9.78 1.15 -8.17
C LYS A 48 9.15 2.04 -7.10
N ASP A 49 9.45 3.33 -7.11
CA ASP A 49 9.03 4.27 -6.07
C ASP A 49 7.99 5.30 -6.52
N LEU A 50 7.89 5.62 -7.81
CA LEU A 50 6.97 6.65 -8.33
C LEU A 50 5.49 6.31 -8.07
N ASN A 51 5.06 5.09 -8.41
CA ASN A 51 3.69 4.65 -8.20
C ASN A 51 3.32 4.62 -6.70
N PRO A 52 4.12 3.98 -5.82
CA PRO A 52 3.88 4.06 -4.38
C PRO A 52 3.83 5.51 -3.86
N LYS A 53 4.81 6.37 -4.24
CA LYS A 53 4.84 7.79 -3.84
C LYS A 53 3.56 8.53 -4.23
N PHE A 54 3.06 8.32 -5.44
CA PHE A 54 1.80 8.92 -5.89
C PHE A 54 0.62 8.53 -4.98
N VAL A 55 0.51 7.24 -4.64
CA VAL A 55 -0.54 6.78 -3.72
C VAL A 55 -0.39 7.40 -2.34
N LEU A 56 0.84 7.52 -1.83
CA LEU A 56 1.11 8.15 -0.52
C LEU A 56 0.71 9.63 -0.53
N GLN A 57 1.04 10.35 -1.60
CA GLN A 57 0.69 11.76 -1.78
C GLN A 57 -0.82 11.96 -1.85
N VAL A 58 -1.52 11.15 -2.64
CA VAL A 58 -2.98 11.17 -2.72
C VAL A 58 -3.61 10.94 -1.34
N TYR A 59 -3.15 9.91 -0.62
CA TYR A 59 -3.67 9.60 0.70
C TYR A 59 -3.44 10.75 1.69
N ARG A 60 -2.22 11.27 1.74
CA ARG A 60 -1.86 12.44 2.57
C ARG A 60 -2.81 13.61 2.30
N ASP A 61 -3.03 13.94 1.03
CA ASP A 61 -3.85 15.09 0.65
C ASP A 61 -5.34 14.87 0.99
N VAL A 62 -5.85 13.65 0.86
CA VAL A 62 -7.21 13.27 1.30
C VAL A 62 -7.35 13.41 2.81
N VAL A 63 -6.36 12.96 3.60
CA VAL A 63 -6.40 13.05 5.06
C VAL A 63 -6.34 14.50 5.53
N VAL A 64 -5.43 15.30 4.96
CA VAL A 64 -5.23 16.70 5.36
C VAL A 64 -6.45 17.56 5.01
N THR A 65 -7.06 17.32 3.86
CA THR A 65 -8.17 18.17 3.38
C THR A 65 -9.56 17.63 3.72
N GLY A 66 -9.68 16.34 4.05
CA GLY A 66 -10.96 15.65 4.17
C GLY A 66 -11.77 15.60 2.85
N ASN A 67 -11.17 15.94 1.70
CA ASN A 67 -11.87 16.11 0.45
C ASN A 67 -12.25 14.77 -0.19
N ARG A 68 -13.46 14.29 0.12
CA ARG A 68 -14.02 13.03 -0.41
C ARG A 68 -14.24 13.07 -1.93
N SER A 69 -14.52 14.23 -2.50
CA SER A 69 -14.71 14.38 -3.94
C SER A 69 -13.40 14.19 -4.69
N PHE A 70 -12.30 14.75 -4.18
CA PHE A 70 -10.95 14.49 -4.67
C PHE A 70 -10.60 12.99 -4.58
N ALA A 71 -10.83 12.37 -3.42
CA ALA A 71 -10.58 10.93 -3.24
C ALA A 71 -11.31 10.06 -4.27
N LYS A 72 -12.60 10.37 -4.55
CA LYS A 72 -13.39 9.70 -5.59
C LYS A 72 -12.81 9.89 -6.99
N ALA A 73 -12.44 11.13 -7.32
CA ALA A 73 -11.95 11.47 -8.64
C ALA A 73 -10.60 10.81 -8.96
N VAL A 74 -9.71 10.69 -7.97
CA VAL A 74 -8.35 10.17 -8.16
C VAL A 74 -8.25 8.64 -7.99
N TRP A 75 -9.25 8.00 -7.41
CA TRP A 75 -9.24 6.56 -7.13
C TRP A 75 -8.92 5.67 -8.34
N PRO A 76 -9.48 5.90 -9.56
CA PRO A 76 -9.11 5.11 -10.73
C PRO A 76 -7.61 5.17 -11.04
N SER A 77 -6.98 6.34 -10.88
CA SER A 77 -5.54 6.52 -11.09
C SER A 77 -4.72 5.78 -10.03
N VAL A 78 -5.14 5.83 -8.76
CA VAL A 78 -4.51 5.06 -7.67
C VAL A 78 -4.58 3.56 -7.95
N TYR A 79 -5.75 3.07 -8.35
CA TYR A 79 -5.96 1.66 -8.65
C TYR A 79 -5.05 1.18 -9.80
N ILE A 80 -5.01 1.93 -10.90
CA ILE A 80 -4.18 1.57 -12.06
C ILE A 80 -2.68 1.64 -11.70
N ALA A 81 -2.24 2.65 -10.94
CA ALA A 81 -0.86 2.76 -10.49
C ALA A 81 -0.45 1.57 -9.63
N MET A 82 -1.32 1.12 -8.71
CA MET A 82 -1.05 -0.06 -7.90
C MET A 82 -1.06 -1.35 -8.71
N ALA A 83 -2.03 -1.52 -9.64
CA ALA A 83 -2.10 -2.69 -10.51
C ALA A 83 -0.86 -2.79 -11.42
N TYR A 84 -0.33 -1.65 -11.88
CA TYR A 84 0.90 -1.62 -12.67
C TYR A 84 2.10 -2.17 -11.89
N MET A 85 2.17 -1.93 -10.58
CA MET A 85 3.32 -2.37 -9.78
C MET A 85 3.39 -3.89 -9.58
N ASP A 86 2.27 -4.61 -9.73
CA ASP A 86 2.19 -6.07 -9.57
C ASP A 86 3.11 -6.85 -10.53
N GLN A 87 3.44 -6.24 -11.68
CA GLN A 87 4.35 -6.85 -12.65
C GLN A 87 5.81 -6.92 -12.16
N PHE A 88 6.15 -6.15 -11.12
CA PHE A 88 7.49 -6.11 -10.55
C PHE A 88 7.63 -7.01 -9.33
N ASP A 89 6.60 -7.79 -9.01
CA ASP A 89 6.65 -8.95 -8.12
C ASP A 89 6.94 -10.20 -8.98
N ASN A 90 8.22 -10.56 -9.08
CA ASN A 90 8.69 -11.62 -9.96
C ASN A 90 8.59 -13.01 -9.33
N ASP A 91 8.74 -13.11 -8.01
CA ASP A 91 8.72 -14.39 -7.28
C ASP A 91 7.40 -14.69 -6.56
N LYS A 92 6.44 -13.77 -6.65
CA LYS A 92 5.07 -13.88 -6.13
C LYS A 92 5.00 -13.96 -4.61
N ASP A 93 5.95 -13.32 -3.93
CA ASP A 93 5.94 -13.16 -2.47
C ASP A 93 5.09 -11.95 -2.01
N GLY A 94 4.58 -11.13 -2.96
CA GLY A 94 3.79 -9.94 -2.72
C GLY A 94 4.61 -8.65 -2.59
N MET A 95 5.93 -8.72 -2.76
CA MET A 95 6.87 -7.60 -2.76
C MET A 95 7.19 -7.17 -4.19
N ILE A 96 7.82 -6.01 -4.34
CA ILE A 96 8.34 -5.56 -5.63
C ILE A 96 9.86 -5.57 -5.57
N GLU A 97 10.50 -6.02 -6.65
CA GLU A 97 11.95 -6.12 -6.70
C GLU A 97 12.56 -4.99 -7.53
N ASN A 98 13.65 -4.41 -7.03
CA ASN A 98 14.55 -3.58 -7.81
C ASN A 98 15.41 -4.46 -8.73
N GLU A 99 15.79 -3.94 -9.90
CA GLU A 99 16.34 -4.75 -11.00
C GLU A 99 17.87 -4.73 -11.10
N GLY A 100 18.58 -4.26 -10.08
CA GLY A 100 20.04 -4.11 -10.12
C GLY A 100 20.52 -2.90 -10.94
N ILE A 101 19.60 -2.05 -11.36
CA ILE A 101 19.83 -0.77 -12.02
C ILE A 101 19.27 0.38 -11.15
N PRO A 102 19.62 1.65 -11.41
CA PRO A 102 18.96 2.76 -10.74
C PRO A 102 17.51 2.93 -11.22
N ASP A 103 16.59 2.22 -10.58
CA ASP A 103 15.15 2.20 -10.87
C ASP A 103 14.33 2.82 -9.72
N GLN A 104 14.85 3.90 -9.13
CA GLN A 104 14.21 4.68 -8.07
C GLN A 104 14.93 6.04 -7.93
N THR A 105 14.43 6.93 -7.09
CA THR A 105 14.89 8.33 -6.97
C THR A 105 16.38 8.56 -6.69
N TYR A 106 17.07 7.63 -6.05
CA TYR A 106 18.53 7.59 -5.93
C TYR A 106 19.10 7.05 -7.24
N ASP A 107 18.96 7.85 -8.29
CA ASP A 107 19.18 7.51 -9.70
C ASP A 107 20.64 7.24 -10.09
N MET A 108 21.55 7.30 -9.12
CA MET A 108 22.95 6.90 -9.28
C MET A 108 23.31 5.68 -8.41
N TRP A 109 22.33 5.11 -7.70
CA TRP A 109 22.52 3.99 -6.79
C TRP A 109 21.69 2.78 -7.21
N SER A 110 22.36 1.74 -7.71
CA SER A 110 21.73 0.47 -8.04
C SER A 110 21.37 -0.34 -6.80
N VAL A 111 20.17 -0.91 -6.81
CA VAL A 111 19.68 -1.84 -5.80
C VAL A 111 19.04 -3.04 -6.50
N ALA A 112 19.11 -4.24 -5.92
CA ALA A 112 18.55 -5.46 -6.49
C ALA A 112 17.69 -6.20 -5.46
N GLY A 113 16.62 -6.86 -5.94
CA GLY A 113 15.67 -7.57 -5.09
C GLY A 113 14.80 -6.62 -4.27
N VAL A 114 14.20 -7.13 -3.20
CA VAL A 114 13.39 -6.33 -2.28
C VAL A 114 14.28 -5.37 -1.50
N SER A 115 14.16 -4.06 -1.78
CA SER A 115 14.92 -3.03 -1.07
C SER A 115 14.15 -2.47 0.12
N ALA A 116 14.88 -2.04 1.15
CA ALA A 116 14.28 -1.36 2.30
C ALA A 116 13.55 -0.05 1.91
N TYR A 117 14.00 0.62 0.84
CA TYR A 117 13.40 1.85 0.34
C TYR A 117 12.12 1.57 -0.47
N SER A 118 12.24 0.92 -1.62
CA SER A 118 11.10 0.66 -2.52
C SER A 118 10.09 -0.29 -1.88
N GLY A 119 10.56 -1.36 -1.25
CA GLY A 119 9.72 -2.30 -0.49
C GLY A 119 9.07 -1.66 0.73
N GLY A 120 9.77 -0.69 1.36
CA GLY A 120 9.22 0.13 2.43
C GLY A 120 8.04 0.98 1.97
N LEU A 121 8.15 1.65 0.82
CA LEU A 121 7.06 2.41 0.21
C LEU A 121 5.89 1.52 -0.25
N TRP A 122 6.18 0.28 -0.67
CA TRP A 122 5.21 -0.68 -1.18
C TRP A 122 4.36 -1.33 -0.08
N THR A 123 4.94 -1.63 1.09
CA THR A 123 4.28 -2.51 2.06
C THR A 123 3.49 -1.81 3.18
N PRO A 124 2.42 -2.49 3.66
CA PRO A 124 1.71 -2.19 4.90
C PRO A 124 2.50 -2.17 6.20
N GLU A 125 3.21 -3.26 6.45
CA GLU A 125 3.54 -3.79 7.77
C GLU A 125 4.41 -4.98 7.42
N ALA A 126 5.69 -4.95 7.81
CA ALA A 126 6.50 -6.13 7.68
C ALA A 126 6.57 -6.81 9.05
N TRP A 127 5.85 -7.93 9.14
CA TRP A 127 6.05 -8.93 10.18
C TRP A 127 5.71 -10.31 9.61
N THR A 128 6.74 -11.11 9.33
CA THR A 128 6.58 -12.55 9.12
C THR A 128 6.76 -13.31 10.45
N PRO A 129 6.12 -14.48 10.64
CA PRO A 129 6.31 -15.34 11.82
C PRO A 129 7.75 -15.81 12.10
N ASP A 130 8.63 -15.65 11.11
CA ASP A 130 10.00 -16.15 11.00
C ASP A 130 11.08 -15.07 11.28
N GLY A 131 10.68 -13.86 11.67
CA GLY A 131 11.56 -12.89 12.33
C GLY A 131 12.36 -11.94 11.43
N GLN A 132 11.88 -11.65 10.20
CA GLN A 132 12.54 -10.74 9.25
C GLN A 132 11.78 -9.40 9.05
N TYR A 133 12.49 -8.41 8.49
CA TYR A 133 12.43 -6.98 8.86
C TYR A 133 11.23 -6.12 8.39
N ARG A 134 11.00 -5.09 9.23
CA ARG A 134 10.04 -3.96 9.28
C ARG A 134 10.15 -2.94 8.13
N SER A 135 9.00 -2.53 7.55
CA SER A 135 8.86 -1.33 6.70
C SER A 135 8.93 -0.05 7.54
N LEU A 136 9.71 0.93 7.07
CA LEU A 136 9.80 2.29 7.64
C LEU A 136 8.68 3.23 7.12
N GLN A 137 7.94 2.87 6.07
CA GLN A 137 7.05 3.77 5.32
C GLN A 137 5.66 3.17 5.14
N TYR A 138 4.94 3.21 6.26
CA TYR A 138 3.64 2.61 6.56
C TYR A 138 2.47 3.26 5.80
N MET A 139 2.00 2.78 4.63
CA MET A 139 0.83 3.43 3.97
C MET A 139 -0.13 2.60 3.10
N ARG A 140 0.14 1.35 2.69
CA ARG A 140 -0.76 0.65 1.73
C ARG A 140 -2.16 0.29 2.29
N PRO A 141 -2.33 -0.27 3.51
CA PRO A 141 -3.65 -0.56 4.07
C PRO A 141 -4.31 0.69 4.56
N LEU A 142 -3.61 1.62 5.22
CA LEU A 142 -4.22 2.86 5.68
C LEU A 142 -4.71 3.72 4.52
N ALA A 143 -3.97 3.83 3.41
CA ALA A 143 -4.45 4.56 2.24
C ALA A 143 -5.70 3.90 1.64
N ILE A 144 -5.65 2.59 1.39
CA ILE A 144 -6.80 1.87 0.83
C ILE A 144 -7.98 1.85 1.81
N TRP A 145 -7.75 1.56 3.09
CA TRP A 145 -8.78 1.55 4.14
C TRP A 145 -9.35 2.92 4.38
N ALA A 146 -8.54 3.97 4.46
CA ALA A 146 -9.03 5.33 4.68
C ALA A 146 -9.73 5.88 3.44
N MET A 147 -9.29 5.55 2.23
CA MET A 147 -10.06 5.83 1.01
C MET A 147 -11.38 5.07 1.05
N GLN A 148 -11.39 3.79 1.40
CA GLN A 148 -12.61 3.00 1.59
C GLN A 148 -13.51 3.59 2.71
N TRP A 149 -12.95 4.04 3.83
CA TRP A 149 -13.65 4.70 4.94
C TRP A 149 -14.20 6.07 4.54
N ALA A 150 -13.48 6.79 3.67
CA ALA A 150 -13.90 8.05 3.09
C ALA A 150 -14.99 7.87 2.02
N LEU A 151 -15.01 6.73 1.33
CA LEU A 151 -16.03 6.38 0.34
C LEU A 151 -17.28 5.76 0.97
N ALA A 152 -17.10 4.93 1.99
CA ALA A 152 -18.11 4.16 2.70
C ALA A 152 -17.82 4.15 4.21
N PRO A 153 -18.07 5.27 4.93
CA PRO A 153 -17.83 5.34 6.36
C PRO A 153 -18.73 4.33 7.09
N PRO A 154 -18.17 3.43 7.92
CA PRO A 154 -18.98 2.48 8.67
C PRO A 154 -19.85 3.22 9.70
N LYS A 155 -21.02 2.66 10.01
CA LYS A 155 -21.85 3.15 11.12
C LYS A 155 -21.14 2.86 12.43
N LEU A 156 -20.44 3.87 12.96
CA LEU A 156 -19.84 3.82 14.28
C LEU A 156 -20.96 3.69 15.33
N HIS A 157 -20.87 2.70 16.21
CA HIS A 157 -21.73 2.61 17.41
C HIS A 157 -21.33 3.73 18.38
N LYS A 158 -21.92 4.92 18.18
CA LYS A 158 -21.65 6.10 19.01
C LYS A 158 -22.32 6.03 20.40
N GLU A 159 -23.31 5.17 20.56
CA GLU A 159 -24.16 5.15 21.76
C GLU A 159 -23.53 4.38 22.94
N GLU A 160 -22.63 3.42 22.70
CA GLU A 160 -21.97 2.65 23.78
C GLU A 160 -20.77 3.39 24.41
N LEU A 161 -20.07 4.24 23.65
CA LEU A 161 -18.86 4.95 24.10
C LEU A 161 -19.14 6.11 25.07
N GLU A 162 -20.26 6.83 24.88
CA GLU A 162 -20.62 7.99 25.71
C GLU A 162 -21.09 7.57 27.12
N ALA A 163 -21.71 6.39 27.24
CA ALA A 163 -22.19 5.85 28.51
C ALA A 163 -21.03 5.36 29.41
N ASP A 164 -19.98 4.78 28.81
CA ASP A 164 -18.84 4.20 29.54
C ASP A 164 -17.82 5.26 30.01
N TRP A 165 -17.71 6.39 29.29
CA TRP A 165 -16.75 7.45 29.62
C TRP A 165 -17.16 8.29 30.85
N LYS A 166 -18.45 8.58 31.04
CA LYS A 166 -18.94 9.32 32.21
C LYS A 166 -18.74 8.56 33.53
N GLY A 167 -18.60 7.24 33.49
CA GLY A 167 -18.32 6.39 34.65
C GLY A 167 -16.84 6.25 35.03
N LYS A 168 -15.90 6.61 34.13
CA LYS A 168 -14.45 6.33 34.31
C LYS A 168 -13.59 7.56 34.60
N ALA A 169 -14.21 8.71 34.91
CA ALA A 169 -13.50 9.96 35.22
C ALA A 169 -12.69 9.94 36.54
N GLN A 170 -12.66 8.83 37.27
CA GLN A 170 -11.87 8.67 38.49
C GLN A 170 -11.27 7.26 38.53
N MET A 171 -10.00 7.09 38.10
CA MET A 171 -9.09 6.04 38.63
C MET A 171 -7.63 6.20 38.12
N PRO A 172 -6.62 5.81 38.92
CA PRO A 172 -5.21 6.19 38.77
C PRO A 172 -4.43 5.27 37.82
N HIS A 173 -3.22 5.71 37.44
CA HIS A 173 -2.26 5.05 36.54
C HIS A 173 -2.30 3.51 36.59
N LEU A 174 -2.87 2.89 35.56
CA LEU A 174 -2.90 1.44 35.36
C LEU A 174 -1.67 0.98 34.58
N GLU A 175 -1.12 -0.18 34.95
CA GLU A 175 0.00 -0.78 34.24
C GLU A 175 -0.40 -1.30 32.85
N PHE A 176 0.58 -1.35 31.95
CA PHE A 176 0.43 -1.74 30.53
C PHE A 176 -0.27 -3.10 30.35
N SER A 177 -0.04 -4.05 31.26
CA SER A 177 -0.66 -5.38 31.23
C SER A 177 -2.19 -5.35 31.35
N GLN A 178 -2.72 -4.41 32.13
CA GLN A 178 -4.16 -4.23 32.33
C GLN A 178 -4.79 -3.52 31.13
N ILE A 179 -4.11 -2.51 30.57
CA ILE A 179 -4.52 -1.84 29.33
C ILE A 179 -4.55 -2.84 28.16
N ALA A 180 -3.53 -3.70 28.03
CA ALA A 180 -3.48 -4.73 27.00
C ALA A 180 -4.60 -5.79 27.13
N SER A 181 -5.11 -6.02 28.35
CA SER A 181 -6.22 -6.95 28.57
C SER A 181 -7.57 -6.41 28.11
N PHE A 182 -7.78 -5.08 28.20
CA PHE A 182 -8.97 -4.40 27.69
C PHE A 182 -9.01 -4.29 26.17
N LEU A 183 -7.86 -4.40 25.50
CA LEU A 183 -7.74 -4.30 24.04
C LEU A 183 -7.84 -5.65 23.31
N LYS A 184 -8.10 -6.75 24.03
CA LYS A 184 -8.35 -8.04 23.40
C LYS A 184 -9.72 -8.00 22.73
N LEU A 185 -9.72 -8.08 21.39
CA LEU A 185 -10.93 -8.25 20.60
C LEU A 185 -11.71 -9.49 21.07
N PRO A 186 -13.05 -9.46 21.06
CA PRO A 186 -13.84 -10.65 21.36
C PRO A 186 -13.43 -11.76 20.40
N LYS A 187 -13.26 -12.98 20.92
CA LYS A 187 -12.93 -14.14 20.08
C LYS A 187 -13.94 -14.21 18.94
N GLU A 188 -13.43 -14.24 17.70
CA GLU A 188 -14.25 -14.51 16.53
C GLU A 188 -15.11 -15.75 16.82
N LYS A 189 -16.43 -15.61 16.67
CA LYS A 189 -17.30 -16.77 16.55
C LYS A 189 -16.92 -17.45 15.24
N GLU A 190 -16.04 -18.45 15.30
CA GLU A 190 -15.92 -19.40 14.21
C GLU A 190 -17.31 -20.02 14.00
N SER A 191 -18.03 -19.59 12.96
CA SER A 191 -19.12 -20.40 12.44
C SER A 191 -18.47 -21.62 11.81
N LYS A 192 -18.35 -22.72 12.57
CA LYS A 192 -17.93 -23.99 11.99
C LYS A 192 -18.96 -24.37 10.92
N SER A 193 -18.57 -24.27 9.66
CA SER A 193 -19.33 -24.90 8.56
C SER A 193 -19.55 -26.38 8.93
N ILE A 194 -20.75 -26.91 8.68
CA ILE A 194 -21.09 -28.33 8.88
C ILE A 194 -20.01 -29.24 8.26
N VAL A 195 -19.41 -28.81 7.14
CA VAL A 195 -18.33 -29.52 6.46
C VAL A 195 -17.09 -29.67 7.36
N ARG A 196 -16.73 -28.63 8.13
CA ARG A 196 -15.58 -28.63 9.04
C ARG A 196 -15.83 -29.53 10.27
N VAL A 197 -17.07 -29.59 10.74
CA VAL A 197 -17.48 -30.51 11.83
C VAL A 197 -17.44 -31.97 11.37
N ILE A 198 -17.95 -32.27 10.17
CA ILE A 198 -17.90 -33.63 9.60
C ILE A 198 -16.45 -34.07 9.38
N TYR A 199 -15.60 -33.17 8.85
CA TYR A 199 -14.18 -33.43 8.67
C TYR A 199 -13.47 -33.74 10.00
N GLU A 200 -13.74 -32.98 11.05
CA GLU A 200 -13.15 -33.19 12.39
C GLU A 200 -13.59 -34.53 13.01
N ILE A 201 -14.88 -34.89 12.89
CA ILE A 201 -15.43 -36.17 13.39
C ILE A 201 -14.84 -37.35 12.61
N ALA A 202 -14.73 -37.24 11.28
CA ALA A 202 -14.12 -38.27 10.44
C ALA A 202 -12.64 -38.47 10.81
N ARG A 203 -11.90 -37.37 11.03
CA ARG A 203 -10.49 -37.41 11.43
C ARG A 203 -10.29 -38.09 12.79
N GLU A 204 -11.13 -37.81 13.78
CA GLU A 204 -11.00 -38.45 15.10
C GLU A 204 -11.37 -39.94 15.12
N LYS A 205 -12.27 -40.37 14.24
CA LYS A 205 -12.70 -41.78 14.18
C LYS A 205 -11.86 -42.66 13.26
N LEU A 206 -11.25 -42.09 12.21
CA LEU A 206 -10.45 -42.84 11.24
C LEU A 206 -8.98 -42.95 11.61
N TRP A 207 -8.50 -42.19 12.60
CA TRP A 207 -7.09 -42.19 13.02
C TRP A 207 -6.86 -42.68 14.46
N LYS A 208 -7.75 -43.52 14.97
CA LYS A 208 -7.50 -44.39 16.14
C LYS A 208 -7.29 -45.82 15.71
#